data_AF-A0A9D7HSW9-F1
#
_entry.id   AF-A0A9D7HSW9-F1
#
_cell.length_a   1.000
_cell.length_b   1.000
_cell.length_c   1.000
_cell.angle_alpha   90.00
_cell.angle_beta   90.00
_cell.angle_gamma   90.00
#
_symmetry.space_group_name_H-M   'P 1'
#
loop_
_entity.id
_entity.type
_entity.pdbx_description
1 polymer ?
#
loop_
_entity_poly.entity_id
_entity_poly.type
_entity_poly.pdbx_seq_one_letter_code
_entity_poly.pdbx_strand_id
1 'polypeptide(L)'
;SILSHLAASEDPAHDAFTREQIAMFERMSERIIGILGYRPLLHMANSGAVGRFPEAHFDMVRLGIGLHGVGANVEETARLLPTAALRSPSLRSNASPRAKA
;
A
#
# COMPACT_ATOMS: atom_id res chain seq x y z
N SER A 1 -12.72 -8.41 -15.42
CA SER A 1 -12.23 -7.38 -14.49
C SER A 1 -11.37 -6.39 -15.27
N ILE A 2 -11.36 -5.12 -14.89
CA ILE A 2 -10.43 -4.08 -15.37
C ILE A 2 -9.72 -3.53 -14.14
N LEU A 3 -8.38 -3.42 -14.20
CA LEU A 3 -7.61 -3.01 -13.03
C LEU A 3 -6.35 -2.22 -13.41
N SER A 4 -5.88 -1.40 -12.48
CA SER A 4 -4.59 -0.70 -12.53
C SER A 4 -3.97 -0.66 -11.13
N HIS A 5 -2.76 -0.14 -10.97
CA HIS A 5 -2.06 0.01 -9.68
C HIS A 5 -1.59 1.45 -9.49
N LEU A 6 -1.78 1.99 -8.29
CA LEU A 6 -1.27 3.32 -7.92
C LEU A 6 0.21 3.23 -7.61
N ALA A 7 1.01 4.11 -8.22
CA ALA A 7 2.47 3.99 -8.17
C ALA A 7 3.07 4.57 -6.87
N ALA A 8 2.42 5.57 -6.27
CA ALA A 8 2.95 6.32 -5.13
C ALA A 8 1.85 6.62 -4.08
N SER A 9 0.90 5.71 -3.89
CA SER A 9 -0.23 5.90 -2.99
C SER A 9 0.13 6.01 -1.50
N GLU A 10 1.39 5.86 -1.11
CA GLU A 10 1.89 6.02 0.26
C GLU A 10 2.65 7.35 0.47
N ASP A 11 2.95 8.10 -0.60
CA ASP A 11 3.70 9.35 -0.51
C ASP A 11 2.80 10.59 -0.74
N PRO A 12 2.54 11.41 0.28
CA PRO A 12 1.77 12.65 0.16
C PRO A 12 2.28 13.64 -0.89
N ALA A 13 3.58 13.64 -1.19
CA ALA A 13 4.15 14.50 -2.23
C ALA A 13 3.61 14.18 -3.64
N HIS A 14 3.08 12.96 -3.83
CA HIS A 14 2.58 12.46 -5.10
C HIS A 14 1.05 12.38 -5.16
N ASP A 15 0.33 13.05 -4.25
CA ASP A 15 -1.14 13.00 -4.18
C ASP A 15 -1.82 13.53 -5.44
N ALA A 16 -1.29 14.62 -6.02
CA ALA A 16 -1.81 15.16 -7.28
C ALA A 16 -1.69 14.13 -8.41
N PHE A 17 -0.49 13.56 -8.57
CA PHE A 17 -0.23 12.51 -9.54
C PHE A 17 -1.11 11.26 -9.31
N THR A 18 -1.28 10.85 -8.06
CA THR A 18 -2.14 9.71 -7.70
C THR A 18 -3.59 9.95 -8.12
N ARG A 19 -4.12 11.15 -7.90
CA ARG A 19 -5.47 11.52 -8.37
C ARG A 19 -5.58 11.57 -9.90
N GLU A 20 -4.53 12.00 -10.59
CA GLU A 20 -4.47 11.93 -12.06
C GLU A 20 -4.55 10.47 -12.55
N GLN A 21 -3.85 9.54 -11.89
CA GLN A 21 -3.93 8.11 -12.20
C GLN A 21 -5.35 7.57 -11.99
N ILE A 22 -6.02 7.94 -10.89
CA ILE A 22 -7.40 7.51 -10.56
C ILE A 22 -8.37 8.02 -11.63
N ALA A 23 -8.32 9.32 -11.94
CA ALA A 23 -9.20 9.93 -12.94
C ALA A 23 -8.94 9.36 -14.34
N MET A 24 -7.69 9.04 -14.68
CA MET A 24 -7.36 8.37 -15.95
C MET A 24 -7.93 6.96 -16.00
N PHE A 25 -7.78 6.18 -14.93
CA PHE A 25 -8.34 4.84 -14.84
C PHE A 25 -9.87 4.85 -14.97
N GLU A 26 -10.56 5.77 -14.29
CA GLU A 26 -12.01 5.95 -14.39
C GLU A 26 -12.43 6.18 -15.86
N ARG A 27 -11.91 7.23 -16.51
CA ARG A 27 -12.21 7.54 -17.92
C ARG A 27 -11.95 6.38 -18.88
N MET A 28 -10.82 5.68 -18.70
CA MET A 28 -10.47 4.55 -19.56
C MET A 28 -11.39 3.34 -19.32
N SER A 29 -11.71 3.05 -18.07
CA SER A 29 -12.59 1.94 -17.70
C SER A 29 -14.01 2.16 -18.23
N GLU A 30 -14.55 3.38 -18.13
CA GLU A 30 -15.87 3.74 -18.68
C GLU A 30 -15.95 3.52 -20.18
N ARG A 31 -14.90 3.94 -20.91
CA ARG A 31 -14.84 3.75 -22.36
C ARG A 31 -14.81 2.26 -22.74
N ILE A 32 -14.13 1.43 -21.97
CA ILE A 32 -14.11 -0.02 -22.17
C ILE A 32 -15.49 -0.62 -21.84
N ILE A 33 -16.11 -0.23 -20.73
CA ILE A 33 -17.45 -0.67 -20.31
C ILE A 33 -18.49 -0.37 -21.40
N GLY A 34 -18.45 0.83 -21.99
CA GLY A 34 -19.35 1.22 -23.07
C GLY A 34 -19.28 0.31 -24.31
N ILE A 35 -18.13 -0.30 -24.58
CA ILE A 35 -17.93 -1.24 -25.70
C ILE A 35 -18.31 -2.67 -25.30
N LEU A 36 -18.05 -3.06 -24.05
CA LEU A 36 -18.28 -4.43 -23.57
C LEU A 36 -19.77 -4.77 -23.41
N GLY A 37 -20.65 -3.78 -23.20
CA GLY A 37 -22.08 -4.01 -22.98
C GLY A 37 -22.41 -4.60 -21.59
N TYR A 38 -21.42 -4.73 -20.72
CA TYR A 38 -21.58 -5.07 -19.30
C TYR A 38 -20.53 -4.33 -18.48
N ARG A 39 -20.71 -4.25 -17.16
CA ARG A 39 -19.75 -3.65 -16.23
C ARG A 39 -18.89 -4.73 -15.54
N PRO A 40 -17.62 -4.93 -15.92
CA PRO A 40 -16.71 -5.80 -15.18
C PRO A 40 -16.35 -5.17 -13.83
N LEU A 41 -15.90 -5.99 -12.87
CA LEU A 41 -15.28 -5.49 -11.64
C LEU A 41 -14.13 -4.54 -11.95
N LEU A 42 -14.11 -3.40 -11.27
CA LEU A 42 -13.07 -2.38 -11.31
C LEU A 42 -12.34 -2.36 -9.96
N HIS A 43 -11.01 -2.38 -9.98
CA HIS A 43 -10.23 -2.29 -8.76
C HIS A 43 -8.84 -1.69 -8.97
N MET A 44 -8.46 -0.74 -8.12
CA MET A 44 -7.21 0.02 -8.27
C MET A 44 -6.45 0.19 -6.95
N ALA A 45 -7.16 0.42 -5.84
CA ALA A 45 -6.54 0.64 -4.54
C ALA A 45 -5.65 -0.53 -4.08
N ASN A 46 -4.43 -0.21 -3.68
CA ASN A 46 -3.51 -1.06 -2.91
C ASN A 46 -3.56 -0.66 -1.42
N SER A 47 -2.76 -1.31 -0.54
CA SER A 47 -2.77 -1.01 0.91
C SER A 47 -2.66 0.49 1.22
N GLY A 48 -1.67 1.18 0.64
CA GLY A 48 -1.46 2.61 0.83
C GLY A 48 -2.65 3.49 0.43
N ALA A 49 -3.45 3.04 -0.54
CA ALA A 49 -4.59 3.79 -1.03
C ALA A 49 -5.88 3.56 -0.24
N VAL A 50 -6.00 2.47 0.53
CA VAL A 50 -7.26 2.12 1.22
C VAL A 50 -7.70 3.23 2.16
N GLY A 51 -6.81 3.73 3.03
CA GLY A 51 -7.12 4.81 3.95
C GLY A 51 -7.01 6.23 3.36
N ARG A 52 -6.34 6.38 2.22
CA ARG A 52 -5.94 7.69 1.67
C ARG A 52 -6.78 8.17 0.49
N PHE A 53 -7.27 7.25 -0.34
CA PHE A 53 -8.01 7.55 -1.58
C PHE A 53 -9.26 6.66 -1.69
N PRO A 54 -10.34 6.95 -0.93
CA PRO A 54 -11.60 6.22 -1.03
C PRO A 54 -12.16 6.15 -2.46
N GLU A 55 -11.92 7.18 -3.26
CA GLU A 55 -12.30 7.25 -4.69
C GLU A 55 -11.63 6.17 -5.55
N ALA A 56 -10.50 5.59 -5.11
CA ALA A 56 -9.78 4.54 -5.82
C ALA A 56 -10.28 3.11 -5.51
N HIS A 57 -11.27 2.97 -4.63
CA HIS A 57 -11.78 1.66 -4.20
C HIS A 57 -12.60 0.97 -5.29
N PHE A 58 -13.35 1.75 -6.07
CA PHE A 58 -14.29 1.24 -7.08
C PHE A 58 -15.12 0.07 -6.53
N ASP A 59 -15.05 -1.12 -7.14
CA ASP A 59 -15.81 -2.30 -6.71
C ASP A 59 -15.04 -3.18 -5.69
N MET A 60 -13.71 -3.02 -5.57
CA MET A 60 -12.86 -3.84 -4.70
C MET A 60 -11.49 -3.20 -4.43
N VAL A 61 -10.95 -3.40 -3.22
CA VAL A 61 -9.57 -3.03 -2.85
C VAL A 61 -8.64 -4.26 -2.86
N ARG A 62 -7.35 -4.06 -3.15
CA ARG A 62 -6.32 -5.12 -3.13
C ARG A 62 -5.35 -4.92 -1.96
N LEU A 63 -5.75 -5.41 -0.79
CA LEU A 63 -4.90 -5.38 0.41
C LEU A 63 -3.70 -6.34 0.24
N GLY A 64 -2.50 -5.80 0.41
CA GLY A 64 -1.23 -6.54 0.39
C GLY A 64 -0.54 -6.41 1.74
N ILE A 65 0.46 -5.51 1.83
CA ILE A 65 1.23 -5.29 3.07
C ILE A 65 0.37 -4.88 4.29
N GLY A 66 -0.82 -4.30 4.07
CA GLY A 66 -1.78 -4.02 5.14
C GLY A 66 -2.25 -5.26 5.90
N LEU A 67 -2.30 -6.43 5.23
CA LEU A 67 -2.59 -7.72 5.89
C LEU A 67 -1.50 -8.14 6.87
N HIS A 68 -0.29 -7.60 6.74
CA HIS A 68 0.88 -7.93 7.55
C HIS A 68 1.17 -6.89 8.64
N GLY A 69 0.28 -5.93 8.84
CA GLY A 69 0.40 -4.93 9.89
C GLY A 69 1.11 -3.63 9.50
N VAL A 70 1.18 -3.31 8.20
CA VAL A 70 1.81 -2.07 7.70
C VAL A 70 0.76 -1.18 7.04
N GLY A 71 0.55 0.01 7.60
CA GLY A 71 -0.39 1.01 7.11
C GLY A 71 0.28 2.02 6.18
N ALA A 72 -0.51 2.93 5.61
CA ALA A 72 -0.01 3.97 4.70
C ALA A 72 0.82 5.05 5.40
N ASN A 73 0.69 5.16 6.74
CA ASN A 73 1.46 6.05 7.58
C ASN A 73 1.69 5.42 8.97
N VAL A 74 2.41 6.13 9.83
CA VAL A 74 2.76 5.66 11.18
C VAL A 74 1.51 5.50 12.05
N GLU A 75 0.55 6.40 11.92
CA GLU A 75 -0.70 6.40 12.69
C GLU A 75 -1.59 5.21 12.35
N GLU A 76 -1.68 4.85 11.07
CA GLU A 76 -2.41 3.67 10.60
C GLU A 76 -1.66 2.39 10.98
N THR A 77 -0.34 2.35 10.78
CA THR A 77 0.51 1.21 11.16
C THR A 77 0.36 0.87 12.64
N ALA A 78 0.30 1.88 13.52
CA ALA A 78 0.10 1.70 14.95
C ALA A 78 -1.24 1.04 15.34
N ARG A 79 -2.23 1.04 14.43
CA ARG A 79 -3.55 0.41 14.62
C ARG A 79 -3.63 -1.01 14.06
N LEU A 80 -2.62 -1.45 13.32
CA LEU A 80 -2.59 -2.77 12.70
C LEU A 80 -1.74 -3.73 13.53
N LEU A 81 -2.00 -5.04 13.36
CA LEU A 81 -1.29 -6.09 14.08
C LEU A 81 -0.20 -6.70 13.19
N PRO A 82 1.09 -6.60 13.56
CA PRO A 82 2.17 -7.23 12.81
C PRO A 82 2.07 -8.76 12.88
N THR A 83 2.21 -9.42 11.73
CA THR A 83 2.04 -10.89 11.64
C THR A 83 3.35 -11.66 11.75
N ALA A 84 4.50 -10.99 11.73
CA ALA A 84 5.82 -11.61 11.76
C ALA A 84 6.79 -10.85 12.66
N ALA A 85 7.65 -11.57 13.37
CA ALA A 85 8.72 -11.01 14.18
C ALA A 85 9.99 -11.87 14.06
N LEU A 86 11.13 -11.22 13.84
CA LEU A 86 12.44 -11.88 13.83
C LEU A 86 13.11 -11.73 15.19
N ARG A 87 13.60 -12.83 15.77
CA ARG A 87 14.34 -12.84 17.03
C ARG A 87 15.65 -13.60 16.85
N SER A 88 16.73 -13.08 17.40
CA SER A 88 18.04 -13.74 17.40
C SER A 88 18.68 -13.61 18.79
N PRO A 89 19.31 -14.67 19.32
CA PRO A 89 20.05 -14.59 20.57
C PRO A 89 21.32 -13.74 20.43
N SER A 90 21.62 -12.92 21.43
CA SER A 90 22.90 -12.20 21.49
C SER A 90 24.03 -13.16 21.87
N LEU A 91 24.95 -13.43 20.94
CA LEU A 91 26.22 -14.10 21.23
C LEU A 91 27.24 -13.04 21.68
N ARG A 92 27.89 -13.27 22.82
CA ARG A 92 28.72 -12.31 23.57
C ARG A 92 29.69 -11.48 22.67
N SER A 93 29.76 -10.18 22.93
CA SER A 93 30.90 -9.35 22.56
C SER A 93 32.06 -9.66 23.51
N ASN A 94 33.18 -10.18 22.99
CA ASN A 94 34.42 -10.18 23.76
C ASN A 94 34.81 -8.72 24.04
N ALA A 95 34.79 -8.32 25.31
CA ALA A 95 35.41 -7.07 25.72
C ALA A 95 36.91 -7.15 25.40
N SER A 96 37.40 -6.25 24.55
CA SER A 96 38.84 -6.04 24.34
C SER A 96 39.49 -5.76 25.71
N PRO A 97 40.58 -6.44 26.09
CA PRO A 97 41.21 -6.18 27.37
C PRO A 97 41.77 -4.76 27.37
N ARG A 98 41.24 -3.90 28.25
CA ARG A 98 41.87 -2.62 28.58
C ARG A 98 43.31 -2.89 29.00
N ALA A 99 44.27 -2.33 28.27
CA ALA A 99 45.66 -2.24 28.70
C ALA A 99 45.69 -1.57 30.09
N LYS A 100 46.13 -2.31 31.10
CA LYS A 100 46.48 -1.72 32.40
C LYS A 100 47.83 -1.01 32.24
N ALA A 101 47.81 0.30 32.49
CA ALA A 101 49.01 1.09 32.78
C ALA A 101 49.58 0.73 34.15
#